data_AF-A0A0F9ACG0-F1
#
_entry.id   AF-A0A0F9ACG0-F1
#
_cell.length_a   1.000
_cell.length_b   1.000
_cell.length_c   1.000
_cell.angle_alpha   90.00
_cell.angle_beta   90.00
_cell.angle_gamma   90.00
#
_symmetry.space_group_name_H-M   'P 1'
#
loop_
_entity.id
_entity.type
_entity.pdbx_description
1 polymer ?
#
loop_
_entity_poly.entity_id
_entity_poly.type
_entity_poly.pdbx_seq_one_letter_code
_entity_poly.pdbx_strand_id
1 'polypeptide(L)'
;MSDPEWKIELSAKQSQAYKFLADPTIDEVRRLARDGIYDRLTKKDLNKLEVAGENRDNQESRDQKDDLQGITPAPSDKKVAEQKTVTRLLCFDIFDINGDGVAEDVVWTVIMETEALARAKIMTEVYPSNPPRRPLAEESFIPIRGRKGGISLLEMMEGLHDVMKITLDQTVDSGTPKVAPPWFYRPSGSIKPENMRLAPGEGYPLQDPQRDVFFPQANFQAETFGINLLTVMSQWQDHLTTIGPLQVGDVPKGKSSALRTVGGMSMVAAQGEARPERILR
;
A
#
# COMPACT_ATOMS: atom_id res chain seq x y z
N MET A 1 -11.44 49.35 -1.29
CA MET A 1 -12.07 48.07 -1.70
C MET A 1 -11.26 46.97 -1.05
N SER A 2 -11.78 46.42 0.04
CA SER A 2 -11.15 45.36 0.82
C SER A 2 -11.38 44.02 0.13
N ASP A 3 -10.30 43.32 -0.22
CA ASP A 3 -10.38 41.94 -0.70
C ASP A 3 -11.08 41.07 0.37
N PRO A 4 -12.13 40.32 0.01
CA PRO A 4 -12.73 39.37 0.95
C PRO A 4 -11.70 38.29 1.28
N GLU A 5 -11.42 38.08 2.57
CA GLU A 5 -10.64 36.96 3.07
C GLU A 5 -11.41 35.65 2.80
N TRP A 6 -11.01 34.93 1.76
CA TRP A 6 -11.55 33.62 1.42
C TRP A 6 -10.97 32.57 2.36
N LYS A 7 -11.64 32.32 3.49
CA LYS A 7 -11.40 31.11 4.29
C LYS A 7 -12.13 29.94 3.63
N ILE A 8 -11.37 29.04 3.00
CA ILE A 8 -11.89 27.79 2.47
C ILE A 8 -12.03 26.82 3.64
N GLU A 9 -13.23 26.72 4.21
CA GLU A 9 -13.59 25.55 5.00
C GLU A 9 -13.86 24.41 4.03
N LEU A 10 -12.94 23.44 3.96
CA LEU A 10 -13.14 22.19 3.20
C LEU A 10 -14.32 21.42 3.80
N SER A 11 -15.52 21.70 3.31
CA SER A 11 -16.71 20.91 3.61
C SER A 11 -16.51 19.51 3.02
N ALA A 12 -16.23 18.56 3.92
CA ALA A 12 -15.93 17.17 3.61
C ALA A 12 -17.09 16.39 2.95
N LYS A 13 -18.25 17.03 2.72
CA LYS A 13 -19.44 16.34 2.18
C LYS A 13 -19.48 16.23 0.65
N GLN A 14 -18.80 17.10 -0.10
CA GLN A 14 -18.87 17.08 -1.58
C GLN A 14 -17.57 17.48 -2.31
N SER A 15 -16.62 18.13 -1.63
CA SER A 15 -15.36 18.54 -2.28
C SER A 15 -14.41 17.34 -2.43
N GLN A 16 -14.00 17.05 -3.67
CA GLN A 16 -12.97 16.05 -3.93
C GLN A 16 -11.64 16.77 -4.20
N ALA A 17 -10.80 16.83 -3.17
CA ALA A 17 -9.42 17.28 -3.30
C ALA A 17 -8.55 16.12 -3.81
N TYR A 18 -7.84 16.33 -4.92
CA TYR A 18 -6.89 15.37 -5.46
C TYR A 18 -5.48 15.96 -5.46
N LYS A 19 -4.49 15.17 -5.04
CA LYS A 19 -3.07 15.51 -5.21
C LYS A 19 -2.66 15.11 -6.62
N PHE A 20 -2.30 16.07 -7.47
CA PHE A 20 -1.80 15.79 -8.81
C PHE A 20 -0.27 15.66 -8.82
N LEU A 21 0.22 14.82 -9.73
CA LEU A 21 1.51 14.11 -9.73
C LEU A 21 2.79 14.94 -9.98
N ALA A 22 2.77 16.25 -9.72
CA ALA A 22 3.97 17.07 -9.79
C ALA A 22 4.00 18.01 -8.60
N ASP A 23 4.96 17.80 -7.71
CA ASP A 23 5.30 18.72 -6.63
C ASP A 23 6.17 19.84 -7.26
N PRO A 24 5.61 21.00 -7.67
CA PRO A 24 6.38 22.05 -8.33
C PRO A 24 7.48 22.58 -7.41
N THR A 25 8.59 23.02 -7.99
CA THR A 25 9.64 23.73 -7.24
C THR A 25 9.17 25.14 -6.87
N ILE A 26 9.73 25.73 -5.81
CA ILE A 26 9.43 27.11 -5.40
C ILE A 26 9.67 28.10 -6.56
N ASP A 27 10.72 27.88 -7.37
CA ASP A 27 10.98 28.73 -8.55
C ASP A 27 9.91 28.57 -9.64
N GLU A 28 9.41 27.36 -9.89
CA GLU A 28 8.30 27.14 -10.80
C GLU A 28 7.04 27.87 -10.33
N VAL A 29 6.72 27.83 -9.03
CA VAL A 29 5.57 28.57 -8.47
C VAL A 29 5.74 30.09 -8.67
N ARG A 30 6.95 30.63 -8.47
CA ARG A 30 7.24 32.05 -8.73
C ARG A 30 7.13 32.43 -10.19
N ARG A 31 7.57 31.55 -11.09
CA ARG A 31 7.41 31.75 -12.54
C ARG A 31 5.93 31.76 -12.92
N LEU A 32 5.15 30.80 -12.44
CA LEU A 32 3.71 30.72 -12.69
C LEU A 32 2.92 31.91 -12.09
N ALA A 33 3.38 32.48 -10.98
CA ALA A 33 2.83 33.72 -10.43
C ALA A 33 3.19 34.94 -11.29
N ARG A 34 4.42 35.02 -11.83
CA ARG A 34 4.83 36.09 -12.77
C ARG A 34 4.10 36.02 -14.10
N ASP A 35 3.84 34.82 -14.60
CA ASP A 35 3.13 34.57 -15.86
C ASP A 35 1.61 34.83 -15.75
N GLY A 36 1.11 35.17 -14.56
CA GLY A 36 -0.32 35.44 -14.31
C GLY A 36 -1.20 34.19 -14.29
N ILE A 37 -0.60 33.00 -14.28
CA ILE A 37 -1.33 31.73 -14.18
C ILE A 37 -1.88 31.55 -12.76
N TYR A 38 -1.12 32.00 -11.75
CA TYR A 38 -1.54 32.05 -10.35
C TYR A 38 -2.05 33.44 -9.95
N ASP A 39 -3.22 33.79 -10.47
CA ASP A 39 -3.85 35.10 -10.33
C ASP A 39 -4.24 35.46 -8.88
N ARG A 40 -4.42 34.46 -8.01
CA ARG A 40 -4.89 34.66 -6.62
C ARG A 40 -3.78 34.65 -5.57
N LEU A 41 -2.54 34.46 -5.99
CA LEU A 41 -1.42 34.25 -5.07
C LEU A 41 -0.76 35.59 -4.71
N THR A 42 -0.77 35.98 -3.43
CA THR A 42 -0.22 37.28 -3.01
C THR A 42 1.29 37.22 -2.80
N LYS A 43 1.97 38.39 -2.85
CA LYS A 43 3.41 38.48 -2.51
C LYS A 43 3.73 38.01 -1.09
N LYS A 44 2.76 38.08 -0.16
CA LYS A 44 2.90 37.58 1.20
C LYS A 44 2.96 36.04 1.23
N ASP A 45 2.18 35.39 0.37
CA ASP A 45 2.13 33.93 0.29
C ASP A 45 3.39 33.37 -0.37
N LEU A 46 3.94 34.07 -1.38
CA LEU A 46 5.24 33.73 -1.98
C LEU A 46 6.39 33.76 -0.96
N ASN A 47 6.37 34.69 -0.01
CA ASN A 47 7.40 34.78 1.04
C ASN A 47 7.22 33.67 2.09
N LYS A 48 5.99 33.21 2.35
CA LYS A 48 5.74 32.08 3.24
C LYS A 48 6.25 30.75 2.66
N LEU A 49 6.29 30.60 1.33
CA LEU A 49 6.85 29.40 0.66
C LEU A 49 8.34 29.18 0.94
N GLU A 50 9.13 30.26 1.12
CA GLU A 50 10.55 30.13 1.47
C GLU A 50 10.75 29.54 2.87
N VAL A 51 9.81 29.80 3.77
CA VAL A 51 9.87 29.40 5.19
C VAL A 51 9.27 28.00 5.38
N ALA A 52 8.23 27.64 4.64
CA ALA A 52 7.47 26.41 4.84
C ALA A 52 8.02 25.17 4.12
N GLY A 53 9.12 25.27 3.37
CA GLY A 53 9.73 24.15 2.65
C GLY A 53 10.46 23.11 3.54
N GLU A 54 10.03 22.93 4.79
CA GLU A 54 10.42 21.82 5.68
C GLU A 54 9.20 20.91 5.83
N ASN A 55 9.07 19.96 4.90
CA ASN A 55 7.94 19.05 4.82
C ASN A 55 8.11 17.95 5.90
N ARG A 56 7.46 18.12 7.07
CA ARG A 56 7.60 17.23 8.23
C ARG A 56 7.09 15.79 7.99
N ASP A 57 6.05 15.61 7.19
CA ASP A 57 5.34 14.33 7.11
C ASP A 57 6.04 13.26 6.25
N ASN A 58 6.89 13.68 5.30
CA ASN A 58 7.69 12.77 4.48
C ASN A 58 9.12 12.59 4.99
N GLN A 59 9.50 13.34 6.02
CA GLN A 59 10.82 13.27 6.61
C GLN A 59 10.95 11.99 7.43
N GLU A 60 9.99 11.68 8.30
CA GLU A 60 10.06 10.49 9.18
C GLU A 60 10.19 9.16 8.40
N SER A 61 9.48 8.99 7.27
CA SER A 61 9.59 7.76 6.47
C SER A 61 10.90 7.68 5.68
N ARG A 62 11.45 8.82 5.27
CA ARG A 62 12.76 8.89 4.60
C ARG A 62 13.89 8.71 5.59
N ASP A 63 13.82 9.37 6.74
CA ASP A 63 14.76 9.26 7.85
C ASP A 63 14.78 7.81 8.38
N GLN A 64 13.63 7.14 8.51
CA GLN A 64 13.58 5.71 8.86
C GLN A 64 14.24 4.80 7.81
N LYS A 65 14.12 5.13 6.51
CA LYS A 65 14.78 4.37 5.43
C LYS A 65 16.27 4.66 5.36
N ASP A 66 16.67 5.90 5.58
CA ASP A 66 18.05 6.38 5.53
C ASP A 66 18.84 5.88 6.75
N ASP A 67 18.21 5.80 7.93
CA ASP A 67 18.74 5.12 9.13
C ASP A 67 18.94 3.61 8.88
N LEU A 68 17.99 2.96 8.19
CA LEU A 68 18.11 1.56 7.78
C LEU A 68 19.24 1.32 6.77
N GLN A 69 19.60 2.35 5.99
CA GLN A 69 20.65 2.32 4.98
C GLN A 69 21.99 2.92 5.45
N GLY A 70 22.05 3.49 6.66
CA GLY A 70 23.23 4.12 7.24
C GLY A 70 23.69 5.41 6.54
N ILE A 71 22.79 6.12 5.87
CA ILE A 71 23.10 7.36 5.14
C ILE A 71 22.92 8.55 6.08
N THR A 72 23.98 9.31 6.33
CA THR A 72 23.90 10.57 7.09
C THR A 72 23.61 11.73 6.13
N PRO A 73 22.54 12.52 6.32
CA PRO A 73 22.26 13.64 5.42
C PRO A 73 23.30 14.74 5.59
N ALA A 74 23.89 15.16 4.47
CA ALA A 74 24.82 16.30 4.42
C ALA A 74 24.08 17.62 4.66
N PRO A 75 24.71 18.63 5.29
CA PRO A 75 24.10 19.94 5.51
C PRO A 75 23.82 20.62 4.16
N SER A 76 22.58 21.05 3.95
CA SER A 76 22.12 21.57 2.65
C SER A 76 22.58 23.01 2.41
N ASP A 77 23.30 23.22 1.30
CA ASP A 77 23.69 24.53 0.79
C ASP A 77 22.48 25.37 0.39
N LYS A 78 22.57 26.71 0.50
CA LYS A 78 21.50 27.66 0.15
C LYS A 78 20.96 27.53 -1.29
N LYS A 79 21.72 26.94 -2.22
CA LYS A 79 21.25 26.63 -3.59
C LYS A 79 20.18 25.52 -3.63
N VAL A 80 20.11 24.67 -2.60
CA VAL A 80 19.12 23.60 -2.46
C VAL A 80 17.75 24.16 -2.06
N ALA A 81 17.68 25.37 -1.47
CA ALA A 81 16.43 25.97 -1.04
C ALA A 81 15.47 26.29 -2.20
N GLU A 82 15.99 26.63 -3.38
CA GLU A 82 15.17 26.93 -4.58
C GLU A 82 14.62 25.67 -5.25
N GLN A 83 15.26 24.51 -5.03
CA GLN A 83 14.81 23.20 -5.53
C GLN A 83 13.86 22.49 -4.56
N LYS A 84 13.46 23.15 -3.47
CA LYS A 84 12.44 22.60 -2.57
C LYS A 84 11.12 22.44 -3.32
N THR A 85 10.57 21.24 -3.25
CA THR A 85 9.31 20.87 -3.89
C THR A 85 8.15 21.16 -2.95
N VAL A 86 7.10 21.74 -3.51
CA VAL A 86 5.89 22.19 -2.80
C VAL A 86 4.72 21.33 -3.25
N THR A 87 3.79 21.03 -2.34
CA THR A 87 2.64 20.19 -2.62
C THR A 87 1.49 21.00 -3.20
N ARG A 88 1.16 20.73 -4.47
CA ARG A 88 0.04 21.35 -5.17
C ARG A 88 -1.18 20.43 -5.18
N LEU A 89 -2.27 20.89 -4.59
CA LEU A 89 -3.57 20.22 -4.61
C LEU A 89 -4.45 20.81 -5.71
N LEU A 90 -5.12 19.94 -6.45
CA LEU A 90 -6.11 20.30 -7.44
C LEU A 90 -7.47 19.77 -6.95
N CYS A 91 -8.36 20.68 -6.61
CA CYS A 91 -9.66 20.35 -6.03
C CYS A 91 -10.76 20.65 -7.05
N PHE A 92 -11.67 19.70 -7.21
CA PHE A 92 -12.88 19.86 -8.02
C PHE A 92 -14.06 20.06 -7.09
N ASP A 93 -14.78 21.17 -7.26
CA ASP A 93 -15.96 21.47 -6.46
C ASP A 93 -17.03 22.17 -7.31
N ILE A 94 -18.26 22.18 -6.80
CA ILE A 94 -19.40 22.87 -7.40
C ILE A 94 -19.63 24.13 -6.58
N PHE A 95 -19.36 25.30 -7.15
CA PHE A 95 -19.44 26.57 -6.45
C PHE A 95 -19.92 27.69 -7.37
N ASP A 96 -20.77 28.57 -6.84
CA ASP A 96 -21.22 29.77 -7.53
C ASP A 96 -20.13 30.86 -7.44
N ILE A 97 -19.39 31.04 -8.54
CA ILE A 97 -18.32 32.04 -8.64
C ILE A 97 -18.88 33.44 -8.85
N ASN A 98 -20.00 33.58 -9.55
CA ASN A 98 -20.48 34.85 -10.10
C ASN A 98 -21.62 35.48 -9.26
N GLY A 99 -22.16 34.74 -8.29
CA GLY A 99 -23.22 35.17 -7.38
C GLY A 99 -24.62 35.16 -8.03
N ASP A 100 -24.82 34.46 -9.14
CA ASP A 100 -26.09 34.38 -9.86
C ASP A 100 -27.03 33.28 -9.33
N GLY A 101 -26.60 32.51 -8.34
CA GLY A 101 -27.35 31.41 -7.74
C GLY A 101 -27.28 30.09 -8.52
N VAL A 102 -26.50 30.02 -9.60
CA VAL A 102 -26.20 28.80 -10.34
C VAL A 102 -24.83 28.30 -9.92
N ALA A 103 -24.81 27.10 -9.35
CA ALA A 103 -23.55 26.48 -8.95
C ALA A 103 -22.84 25.90 -10.17
N GLU A 104 -21.66 26.45 -10.51
CA GLU A 104 -20.84 26.04 -11.64
C GLU A 104 -19.78 25.01 -11.20
N ASP A 105 -19.30 24.16 -12.12
CA ASP A 105 -18.17 23.26 -11.85
C ASP A 105 -16.85 24.06 -11.89
N VAL A 106 -16.10 24.04 -10.78
CA VAL A 106 -14.88 24.84 -10.58
C VAL A 106 -13.67 23.96 -10.28
N VAL A 107 -12.52 24.38 -10.81
CA VAL A 107 -11.20 23.83 -10.51
C VAL A 107 -10.42 24.82 -9.63
N TRP A 108 -10.09 24.38 -8.43
CA TRP A 108 -9.25 25.11 -7.48
C TRP A 108 -7.85 24.52 -7.48
N THR A 109 -6.83 25.36 -7.53
CA THR A 109 -5.44 24.97 -7.29
C THR A 109 -4.99 25.59 -5.99
N VAL A 110 -4.63 24.76 -5.02
CA VAL A 110 -4.23 25.16 -3.67
C VAL A 110 -2.80 24.69 -3.43
N ILE A 111 -2.00 25.52 -2.77
CA ILE A 111 -0.68 25.14 -2.28
C ILE A 111 -0.80 24.81 -0.80
N MET A 112 -0.46 23.58 -0.42
CA MET A 112 -0.71 23.06 0.93
C MET A 112 0.10 23.82 1.99
N GLU A 113 1.39 24.04 1.74
CA GLU A 113 2.34 24.61 2.70
C GLU A 113 1.99 26.04 3.12
N THR A 114 1.28 26.77 2.26
CA THR A 114 0.84 28.15 2.53
C THR A 114 -0.65 28.30 2.78
N GLU A 115 -1.41 27.21 2.66
CA GLU A 115 -2.88 27.21 2.67
C GLU A 115 -3.46 28.26 1.71
N ALA A 116 -2.73 28.55 0.64
CA ALA A 116 -3.02 29.68 -0.25
C ALA A 116 -3.68 29.18 -1.52
N LEU A 117 -4.74 29.88 -1.94
CA LEU A 117 -5.41 29.62 -3.19
C LEU A 117 -4.58 30.21 -4.35
N ALA A 118 -4.00 29.35 -5.16
CA ALA A 118 -3.18 29.76 -6.30
C ALA A 118 -4.05 30.15 -7.52
N ARG A 119 -5.10 29.37 -7.79
CA ARG A 119 -5.95 29.54 -8.98
C ARG A 119 -7.38 29.05 -8.73
N ALA A 120 -8.36 29.77 -9.28
CA ALA A 120 -9.76 29.37 -9.34
C ALA A 120 -10.26 29.59 -10.77
N LYS A 121 -10.72 28.54 -11.46
CA LYS A 121 -11.20 28.62 -12.84
C LYS A 121 -12.37 27.68 -13.09
N ILE A 122 -13.27 28.06 -13.99
CA ILE A 122 -14.39 27.22 -14.41
C ILE A 122 -13.85 25.99 -15.15
N MET A 123 -14.47 24.82 -14.92
CA MET A 123 -14.00 23.55 -15.48
C MET A 123 -13.98 23.54 -17.01
N THR A 124 -14.94 24.19 -17.66
CA THR A 124 -15.02 24.30 -19.12
C THR A 124 -13.87 25.11 -19.74
N GLU A 125 -13.29 26.06 -18.99
CA GLU A 125 -12.11 26.82 -19.44
C GLU A 125 -10.83 25.98 -19.37
N VAL A 126 -10.69 25.12 -18.35
CA VAL A 126 -9.49 24.33 -18.10
C VAL A 126 -9.50 23.03 -18.89
N TYR A 127 -10.67 22.37 -18.96
CA TYR A 127 -10.88 21.10 -19.62
C TYR A 127 -12.09 21.22 -20.57
N PRO A 128 -11.88 21.72 -21.80
CA PRO A 128 -12.96 21.92 -22.77
C PRO A 128 -13.51 20.56 -23.20
N SER A 129 -14.64 20.18 -22.61
CA SER A 129 -15.38 18.96 -22.93
C SER A 129 -16.87 19.27 -22.95
N ASN A 130 -17.60 18.68 -23.90
CA ASN A 130 -19.05 18.80 -24.00
C ASN A 130 -19.67 17.39 -24.04
N PRO A 131 -20.40 16.94 -23.00
CA PRO A 131 -20.68 17.64 -21.74
C PRO A 131 -19.41 17.84 -20.87
N PRO A 132 -19.40 18.82 -19.95
CA PRO A 132 -18.27 19.02 -19.04
C PRO A 132 -18.04 17.75 -18.22
N ARG A 133 -16.86 17.15 -18.37
CA ARG A 133 -16.44 15.96 -17.63
C ARG A 133 -15.17 16.27 -16.86
N ARG A 134 -15.12 15.81 -15.61
CA ARG A 134 -13.90 15.85 -14.81
C ARG A 134 -12.85 14.96 -15.49
N PRO A 135 -11.59 15.40 -15.61
CA PRO A 135 -10.51 14.63 -16.24
C PRO A 135 -10.00 13.50 -15.31
N LEU A 136 -10.89 12.97 -14.47
CA LEU A 136 -10.59 11.92 -13.51
C LEU A 136 -11.64 10.83 -13.69
N ALA A 137 -11.14 9.62 -13.95
CA ALA A 137 -11.91 8.40 -13.83
C ALA A 137 -11.49 7.72 -12.54
N GLU A 138 -12.43 7.59 -11.60
CA GLU A 138 -12.25 6.79 -10.41
C GLU A 138 -13.17 5.58 -10.55
N GLU A 139 -12.57 4.40 -10.49
CA GLU A 139 -13.28 3.14 -10.53
C GLU A 139 -12.91 2.34 -9.29
N SER A 140 -13.91 1.68 -8.72
CA SER A 140 -13.74 0.82 -7.57
C SER A 140 -14.04 -0.61 -7.98
N PHE A 141 -13.21 -1.57 -7.58
CA PHE A 141 -13.36 -2.97 -7.95
C PHE A 141 -14.72 -3.55 -7.51
N ILE A 142 -15.07 -3.44 -6.23
CA ILE A 142 -16.42 -3.73 -5.72
C ILE A 142 -16.97 -2.48 -5.02
N PRO A 143 -17.93 -1.74 -5.62
CA PRO A 143 -18.46 -0.52 -5.02
C PRO A 143 -19.31 -0.82 -3.79
N ILE A 144 -19.04 -0.14 -2.68
CA ILE A 144 -19.91 -0.14 -1.49
C ILE A 144 -20.85 1.06 -1.58
N ARG A 145 -22.16 0.82 -1.46
CA ARG A 145 -23.16 1.90 -1.44
C ARG A 145 -22.85 2.91 -0.33
N GLY A 146 -22.73 4.18 -0.70
CA GLY A 146 -22.48 5.28 0.24
C GLY A 146 -21.02 5.48 0.64
N ARG A 147 -20.06 4.77 0.04
CA ARG A 147 -18.63 5.02 0.21
C ARG A 147 -17.98 5.38 -1.12
N LYS A 148 -16.95 6.23 -1.07
CA LYS A 148 -16.15 6.62 -2.24
C LYS A 148 -15.24 5.46 -2.71
N GLY A 149 -14.60 4.78 -1.76
CA GLY A 149 -13.81 3.59 -2.02
C GLY A 149 -14.66 2.31 -2.08
N GLY A 150 -14.18 1.35 -2.86
CA GLY A 150 -14.70 -0.03 -2.87
C GLY A 150 -13.76 -1.00 -2.17
N ILE A 151 -14.16 -2.27 -2.18
CA ILE A 151 -13.34 -3.38 -1.67
C ILE A 151 -12.38 -3.82 -2.76
N SER A 152 -11.10 -3.95 -2.44
CA SER A 152 -10.10 -4.46 -3.38
C SER A 152 -10.06 -6.00 -3.37
N LEU A 153 -9.53 -6.59 -4.45
CA LEU A 153 -9.31 -8.04 -4.52
C LEU A 153 -8.39 -8.54 -3.38
N LEU A 154 -7.39 -7.74 -3.02
CA LEU A 154 -6.43 -8.08 -1.97
C LEU A 154 -7.07 -8.08 -0.58
N GLU A 155 -7.97 -7.13 -0.30
CA GLU A 155 -8.73 -7.10 0.96
C GLU A 155 -9.62 -8.34 1.11
N MET A 156 -10.16 -8.88 0.01
CA MET A 156 -10.90 -10.14 0.08
C MET A 156 -10.00 -11.35 0.38
N MET A 157 -8.72 -11.27 0.02
CA MET A 157 -7.72 -12.32 0.27
C MET A 157 -7.02 -12.20 1.61
N GLU A 158 -7.13 -11.06 2.30
CA GLU A 158 -6.39 -10.74 3.52
C GLU A 158 -6.53 -11.85 4.57
N GLY A 159 -7.75 -12.28 4.87
CA GLY A 159 -8.00 -13.34 5.86
C GLY A 159 -7.37 -14.69 5.49
N LEU A 160 -7.27 -15.02 4.19
CA LEU A 160 -6.57 -16.23 3.75
C LEU A 160 -5.04 -16.05 3.84
N HIS A 161 -4.54 -14.87 3.47
CA HIS A 161 -3.12 -14.54 3.56
C HIS A 161 -2.61 -14.58 5.00
N ASP A 162 -3.39 -14.06 5.95
CA ASP A 162 -3.04 -14.10 7.37
C ASP A 162 -2.90 -15.52 7.88
N VAL A 163 -3.84 -16.40 7.51
CA VAL A 163 -3.79 -17.82 7.90
C VAL A 163 -2.61 -18.53 7.24
N MET A 164 -2.31 -18.27 5.97
CA MET A 164 -1.13 -18.82 5.31
C MET A 164 0.15 -18.38 5.99
N LYS A 165 0.26 -17.09 6.35
CA LYS A 165 1.42 -16.55 7.04
C LYS A 165 1.64 -17.25 8.39
N ILE A 166 0.59 -17.33 9.22
CA ILE A 166 0.67 -17.99 10.53
C ILE A 166 1.06 -19.47 10.37
N THR A 167 0.47 -20.17 9.39
CA THR A 167 0.75 -21.58 9.13
C THR A 167 2.19 -21.78 8.65
N LEU A 168 2.68 -20.89 7.78
CA LEU A 168 4.04 -20.94 7.28
C LEU A 168 5.05 -20.67 8.40
N ASP A 169 4.84 -19.62 9.18
CA ASP A 169 5.69 -19.26 10.33
C ASP A 169 5.78 -20.45 11.30
N GLN A 170 4.65 -21.07 11.68
CA GLN A 170 4.63 -22.26 12.53
C GLN A 170 5.34 -23.47 11.90
N THR A 171 5.22 -23.65 10.58
CA THR A 171 5.87 -24.75 9.86
C THR A 171 7.39 -24.56 9.84
N VAL A 172 7.86 -23.34 9.59
CA VAL A 172 9.30 -22.98 9.60
C VAL A 172 9.87 -23.11 11.01
N ASP A 173 9.16 -22.62 12.03
CA ASP A 173 9.56 -22.74 13.43
C ASP A 173 9.64 -24.21 13.87
N SER A 174 8.70 -25.04 13.43
CA SER A 174 8.70 -26.49 13.68
C SER A 174 9.83 -27.21 12.92
N GLY A 175 10.22 -26.73 11.74
CA GLY A 175 11.32 -27.27 10.94
C GLY A 175 12.71 -26.91 11.46
N THR A 176 12.86 -25.73 12.08
CA THR A 176 14.14 -25.22 12.59
C THR A 176 14.87 -26.18 13.55
N PRO A 177 14.26 -26.73 14.62
CA PRO A 177 14.91 -27.69 15.51
C PRO A 177 15.15 -29.06 14.85
N LYS A 178 14.57 -29.34 13.67
CA LYS A 178 14.83 -30.58 12.91
C LYS A 178 16.06 -30.46 12.03
N VAL A 179 16.26 -29.30 11.40
CA VAL A 179 17.41 -29.03 10.53
C VAL A 179 18.68 -28.85 11.37
N ALA A 180 18.57 -28.16 12.51
CA ALA A 180 19.66 -27.92 13.43
C ALA A 180 19.27 -28.38 14.84
N PRO A 181 19.21 -29.71 15.09
CA PRO A 181 18.84 -30.20 16.40
C PRO A 181 19.90 -29.77 17.43
N PRO A 182 19.48 -29.30 18.62
CA PRO A 182 20.41 -29.19 19.73
C PRO A 182 20.96 -30.59 20.04
N TRP A 183 22.25 -30.68 20.27
CA TRP A 183 22.91 -31.96 20.55
C TRP A 183 23.44 -31.97 21.98
N PHE A 184 23.51 -33.15 22.58
CA PHE A 184 23.92 -33.30 23.97
C PHE A 184 25.14 -34.20 24.04
N TYR A 185 26.12 -33.83 24.85
CA TYR A 185 27.35 -34.58 25.04
C TYR A 185 27.70 -34.72 26.52
N ARG A 186 28.52 -35.72 26.85
CA ARG A 186 28.97 -35.93 28.23
C ARG A 186 30.27 -35.16 28.48
N PRO A 187 30.29 -34.07 29.28
CA PRO A 187 31.53 -33.45 29.70
C PRO A 187 32.22 -34.34 30.76
N SER A 188 33.55 -34.26 30.85
CA SER A 188 34.31 -34.90 31.94
C SER A 188 34.17 -34.20 33.31
N GLY A 189 33.35 -33.14 33.40
CA GLY A 189 33.13 -32.35 34.61
C GLY A 189 31.65 -32.22 34.99
N SER A 190 31.36 -32.19 36.28
CA SER A 190 30.01 -32.01 36.82
C SER A 190 29.57 -30.54 36.71
N ILE A 191 28.62 -30.25 35.83
CA ILE A 191 28.00 -28.93 35.70
C ILE A 191 26.85 -28.77 36.70
N LYS A 192 26.68 -27.55 37.23
CA LYS A 192 25.55 -27.20 38.10
C LYS A 192 24.26 -27.11 37.28
N PRO A 193 23.14 -27.64 37.78
CA PRO A 193 21.85 -27.52 37.11
C PRO A 193 21.41 -26.05 37.11
N GLU A 194 21.44 -25.43 35.94
CA GLU A 194 20.90 -24.10 35.67
C GLU A 194 19.83 -24.19 34.59
N ASN A 195 18.94 -23.21 34.52
CA ASN A 195 17.92 -23.14 33.47
C ASN A 195 18.60 -22.87 32.12
N MET A 196 18.89 -23.94 31.37
CA MET A 196 19.50 -23.87 30.06
C MET A 196 18.45 -23.50 29.00
N ARG A 197 18.68 -22.40 28.27
CA ARG A 197 17.88 -22.05 27.09
C ARG A 197 18.44 -22.81 25.90
N LEU A 198 17.67 -23.73 25.34
CA LEU A 198 18.08 -24.52 24.19
C LEU A 198 17.95 -23.69 22.90
N ALA A 199 19.04 -23.52 22.17
CA ALA A 199 19.07 -22.93 20.85
C ALA A 199 19.38 -24.00 19.77
N PRO A 200 18.85 -23.84 18.55
CA PRO A 200 19.14 -24.75 17.44
C PRO A 200 20.64 -24.81 17.14
N GLY A 201 21.20 -26.02 16.97
CA GLY A 201 22.62 -26.23 16.63
C GLY A 201 23.63 -26.09 17.78
N GLU A 202 23.20 -25.73 18.99
CA GLU A 202 24.08 -25.65 20.16
C GLU A 202 24.24 -27.00 20.86
N GLY A 203 25.44 -27.20 21.41
CA GLY A 203 25.82 -28.40 22.14
C GLY A 203 25.72 -28.20 23.64
N TYR A 204 24.87 -28.98 24.32
CA TYR A 204 24.71 -28.89 25.77
C TYR A 204 25.35 -30.07 26.50
N PRO A 205 26.19 -29.81 27.50
CA PRO A 205 26.80 -30.85 28.30
C PRO A 205 25.82 -31.44 29.34
N LEU A 206 25.65 -32.77 29.36
CA LEU A 206 24.80 -33.52 30.31
C LEU A 206 25.51 -34.73 30.92
N GLN A 207 25.10 -35.15 32.12
CA GLN A 207 25.72 -36.30 32.80
C GLN A 207 25.41 -37.63 32.09
N ASP A 208 24.15 -37.87 31.74
CA ASP A 208 23.74 -39.00 30.89
C ASP A 208 22.79 -38.53 29.77
N PRO A 209 23.33 -38.17 28.58
CA PRO A 209 22.56 -37.62 27.46
C PRO A 209 21.37 -38.49 26.98
N GLN A 210 21.40 -39.79 27.22
CA GLN A 210 20.35 -40.73 26.78
C GLN A 210 19.14 -40.84 27.71
N ARG A 211 19.28 -40.49 29.00
CA ARG A 211 18.22 -40.68 30.01
C ARG A 211 17.72 -39.37 30.59
N ASP A 212 18.52 -38.31 30.53
CA ASP A 212 18.20 -37.02 31.11
C ASP A 212 17.41 -36.12 30.15
N VAL A 213 17.44 -36.39 28.84
CA VAL A 213 16.73 -35.62 27.82
C VAL A 213 15.54 -36.41 27.30
N PHE A 214 14.34 -35.94 27.64
CA PHE A 214 13.12 -36.41 27.02
C PHE A 214 12.56 -35.32 26.10
N PHE A 215 12.77 -35.50 24.79
CA PHE A 215 11.97 -34.76 23.82
C PHE A 215 10.64 -35.48 23.65
N PRO A 216 9.48 -34.84 23.92
CA PRO A 216 8.24 -35.35 23.38
C PRO A 216 8.43 -35.41 21.86
N GLN A 217 8.21 -36.57 21.25
CA GLN A 217 8.40 -36.74 19.80
C GLN A 217 7.66 -35.61 19.08
N ALA A 218 8.40 -34.69 18.48
CA ALA A 218 7.83 -33.62 17.68
C ALA A 218 7.18 -34.31 16.47
N ASN A 219 5.87 -34.51 16.58
CA ASN A 219 5.13 -35.38 15.69
C ASN A 219 5.32 -34.93 14.23
N PHE A 220 5.92 -35.78 13.40
CA PHE A 220 6.21 -35.52 11.99
C PHE A 220 4.96 -35.14 11.18
N GLN A 221 3.78 -35.47 11.69
CA GLN A 221 2.50 -35.11 11.09
C GLN A 221 2.20 -33.61 11.10
N ALA A 222 2.78 -32.81 12.02
CA ALA A 222 2.46 -31.39 12.11
C ALA A 222 3.00 -30.58 10.90
N GLU A 223 4.16 -30.94 10.37
CA GLU A 223 4.75 -30.30 9.19
C GLU A 223 4.03 -30.73 7.90
N THR A 224 3.68 -32.02 7.78
CA THR A 224 2.84 -32.51 6.68
C THR A 224 1.45 -31.88 6.71
N PHE A 225 0.88 -31.66 7.90
CA PHE A 225 -0.36 -30.92 8.06
C PHE A 225 -0.23 -29.47 7.59
N GLY A 226 0.84 -28.76 7.99
CA GLY A 226 1.11 -27.39 7.55
C GLY A 226 1.23 -27.25 6.02
N ILE A 227 2.01 -28.13 5.37
CA ILE A 227 2.18 -28.12 3.91
C ILE A 227 0.86 -28.46 3.18
N ASN A 228 0.11 -29.43 3.70
CA ASN A 228 -1.20 -29.79 3.14
C ASN A 228 -2.20 -28.64 3.31
N LEU A 229 -2.19 -27.97 4.46
CA LEU A 229 -3.05 -26.82 4.71
C LEU A 229 -2.71 -25.64 3.80
N LEU A 230 -1.42 -25.33 3.60
CA LEU A 230 -0.98 -24.33 2.63
C LEU A 230 -1.44 -24.64 1.21
N THR A 231 -1.39 -25.91 0.80
CA THR A 231 -1.89 -26.36 -0.51
C THR A 231 -3.40 -26.13 -0.65
N VAL A 232 -4.19 -26.43 0.39
CA VAL A 232 -5.64 -26.19 0.40
C VAL A 232 -5.95 -24.69 0.39
N MET A 233 -5.21 -23.89 1.16
CA MET A 233 -5.40 -22.43 1.20
C MET A 233 -5.07 -21.78 -0.14
N SER A 234 -4.02 -22.23 -0.83
CA SER A 234 -3.71 -21.81 -2.19
C SER A 234 -4.84 -22.17 -3.17
N GLN A 235 -5.45 -23.35 -3.06
CA GLN A 235 -6.62 -23.71 -3.88
C GLN A 235 -7.83 -22.80 -3.58
N TRP A 236 -8.05 -22.44 -2.32
CA TRP A 236 -9.13 -21.50 -1.96
C TRP A 236 -8.87 -20.10 -2.48
N GLN A 237 -7.61 -19.66 -2.54
CA GLN A 237 -7.21 -18.42 -3.19
C GLN A 237 -7.47 -18.45 -4.69
N ASP A 238 -7.12 -19.52 -5.39
CA ASP A 238 -7.41 -19.68 -6.81
C ASP A 238 -8.93 -19.64 -7.09
N HIS A 239 -9.73 -20.23 -6.19
CA HIS A 239 -11.20 -20.15 -6.28
C HIS A 239 -11.75 -18.74 -6.02
N LEU A 240 -11.09 -17.94 -5.18
CA LEU A 240 -11.51 -16.59 -4.82
C LEU A 240 -11.08 -15.56 -5.86
N THR A 241 -9.84 -15.64 -6.34
CA THR A 241 -9.31 -14.76 -7.41
C THR A 241 -9.83 -15.15 -8.78
N THR A 242 -10.42 -16.34 -8.91
CA THR A 242 -10.81 -16.98 -10.17
C THR A 242 -9.65 -17.23 -11.12
N ILE A 243 -8.42 -16.88 -10.74
CA ILE A 243 -7.18 -17.10 -11.49
C ILE A 243 -6.73 -18.52 -11.16
N GLY A 244 -7.21 -19.49 -11.93
CA GLY A 244 -6.71 -20.86 -11.84
C GLY A 244 -5.40 -21.03 -12.64
N PRO A 245 -4.57 -22.04 -12.32
CA PRO A 245 -3.34 -22.34 -13.08
C PRO A 245 -3.62 -22.55 -14.58
N LEU A 246 -4.78 -23.11 -14.93
CA LEU A 246 -5.19 -23.31 -16.32
C LEU A 246 -5.37 -21.99 -17.10
N GLN A 247 -5.74 -20.90 -16.42
CA GLN A 247 -5.90 -19.58 -17.05
C GLN A 247 -4.58 -18.84 -17.22
N VAL A 248 -3.59 -19.15 -16.37
CA VAL A 248 -2.23 -18.60 -16.43
C VAL A 248 -1.32 -19.42 -17.37
N GLY A 249 -1.83 -20.53 -17.92
CA GLY A 249 -1.11 -21.39 -18.88
C GLY A 249 -0.38 -22.57 -18.23
N ASP A 250 -0.56 -22.79 -16.93
CA ASP A 250 -0.03 -23.95 -16.23
C ASP A 250 -0.94 -25.17 -16.42
N VAL A 251 -0.35 -26.22 -17.00
CA VAL A 251 -0.99 -27.53 -17.10
C VAL A 251 -0.98 -28.22 -15.73
N PRO A 252 -2.13 -28.73 -15.22
CA PRO A 252 -2.19 -29.43 -13.95
C PRO A 252 -1.16 -30.57 -13.87
N LYS A 253 -0.19 -30.44 -12.96
CA LYS A 253 0.82 -31.48 -12.69
C LYS A 253 0.27 -32.48 -11.67
N GLY A 254 -0.31 -33.58 -12.16
CA GLY A 254 -0.79 -34.69 -11.34
C GLY A 254 -1.49 -35.76 -12.20
N LYS A 255 -1.64 -36.99 -11.68
CA LYS A 255 -2.30 -38.14 -12.34
C LYS A 255 -3.82 -37.96 -12.57
N SER A 256 -4.33 -36.73 -12.64
CA SER A 256 -5.74 -36.47 -12.95
C SER A 256 -5.92 -36.32 -14.46
N SER A 257 -5.95 -37.47 -15.14
CA SER A 257 -6.18 -37.59 -16.60
C SER A 257 -7.58 -37.09 -17.03
N ALA A 258 -8.51 -36.89 -16.09
CA ALA A 258 -9.87 -36.45 -16.37
C ALA A 258 -9.96 -34.96 -16.74
N LEU A 259 -9.07 -34.14 -16.20
CA LEU A 259 -9.00 -32.69 -16.48
C LEU A 259 -8.29 -32.37 -17.81
N ARG A 260 -7.68 -33.36 -18.47
CA ARG A 260 -7.09 -33.22 -19.83
C ARG A 260 -8.08 -33.56 -20.95
N THR A 261 -9.32 -33.90 -20.62
CA THR A 261 -10.37 -34.08 -21.61
C THR A 261 -10.90 -32.71 -22.05
N VAL A 262 -11.17 -32.54 -23.34
CA VAL A 262 -11.68 -31.28 -23.91
C VAL A 262 -12.90 -30.77 -23.15
N GLY A 263 -13.78 -31.67 -22.70
CA GLY A 263 -14.97 -31.35 -21.89
C GLY A 263 -14.65 -30.88 -20.46
N GLY A 264 -13.64 -31.47 -19.81
CA GLY A 264 -13.20 -31.04 -18.48
C GLY A 264 -12.53 -29.66 -18.51
N MET A 265 -11.69 -29.42 -19.51
CA MET A 265 -11.07 -28.10 -19.69
C MET A 265 -12.08 -27.03 -20.07
N SER A 266 -13.07 -27.33 -20.94
CA SER A 266 -14.10 -26.36 -21.33
C SER A 266 -15.00 -25.99 -20.16
N MET A 267 -15.31 -26.92 -19.25
CA MET A 267 -16.10 -26.60 -18.06
C MET A 267 -15.35 -25.71 -17.07
N VAL A 268 -14.05 -25.97 -16.84
CA VAL A 268 -13.22 -25.14 -15.95
C VAL A 268 -12.98 -23.76 -16.57
N ALA A 269 -12.75 -23.69 -17.88
CA ALA A 269 -12.63 -22.42 -18.60
C ALA A 269 -13.95 -21.62 -18.57
N ALA A 270 -15.09 -22.27 -18.77
CA ALA A 270 -16.41 -21.62 -18.69
C ALA A 270 -16.72 -21.08 -17.29
N GLN A 271 -16.29 -21.76 -16.23
CA GLN A 271 -16.38 -21.24 -14.85
C GLN A 271 -15.41 -20.07 -14.60
N GLY A 272 -14.26 -20.11 -15.26
CA GLY A 272 -13.27 -19.04 -15.27
C GLY A 272 -13.72 -17.78 -16.01
N GLU A 273 -14.54 -17.90 -17.06
CA GLU A 273 -15.05 -16.79 -17.87
C GLU A 273 -16.31 -16.16 -17.25
N ALA A 274 -17.21 -16.98 -16.68
CA ALA A 274 -18.51 -16.53 -16.15
C ALA A 274 -18.43 -15.62 -14.90
N ARG A 275 -17.29 -15.57 -14.21
CA ARG A 275 -17.12 -14.76 -12.99
C ARG A 275 -16.47 -13.39 -13.24
N PRO A 276 -15.37 -13.28 -14.01
CA PRO A 276 -14.84 -11.99 -14.46
C PRO A 276 -15.87 -11.17 -15.23
N GLU A 277 -16.74 -11.78 -16.04
CA GLU A 277 -17.81 -11.07 -16.75
C GLU A 277 -18.80 -10.37 -15.79
N ARG A 278 -19.00 -10.89 -14.57
CA ARG A 278 -19.83 -10.25 -13.55
C ARG A 278 -19.13 -9.09 -12.83
N ILE A 279 -17.81 -9.05 -12.88
CA ILE A 279 -17.00 -7.96 -12.33
C ILE A 279 -16.87 -6.83 -13.36
N LEU A 280 -16.87 -7.17 -14.66
CA LEU A 280 -16.77 -6.23 -15.78
C LEU A 280 -18.10 -5.58 -16.19
N ARG A 281 -19.24 -6.01 -15.63
CA ARG A 281 -20.59 -5.46 -15.88
C ARG A 281 -21.03 -4.53 -14.77
#